data_AF-A0A0D0FJ41-F1
#
_entry.id   AF-A0A0D0FJ41-F1
#
_cell.length_a   1.000
_cell.length_b   1.000
_cell.length_c   1.000
_cell.angle_alpha   90.00
_cell.angle_beta   90.00
_cell.angle_gamma   90.00
#
_symmetry.space_group_name_H-M   'P 1'
#
loop_
_entity.id
_entity.type
_entity.pdbx_description
1 polymer ?
#
loop_
_entity_poly.entity_id
_entity_poly.type
_entity_poly.pdbx_seq_one_letter_code
_entity_poly.pdbx_strand_id
1 'polypeptide(L)'
;MQAFLSLWRRHVLSVTATLILLTGSAWLFLGVLEDVISRDPLLQADLIVWRALQDLRPSWLDSVMTGVSEFGDAAVVVPVVLAVLSWLIWHRLWRAALYWLAAVGGAEVIVKLLKLLLHRARPRPFAAGIESFSFPSSHATLAMVTYGFLAFLLCEGQRHRTRVAILVTATITVTLIAASRLYLGVHWLSDIVAGMSLGLAWVAALIIAYSLSTARPIRSQCLTWIVMMTLLTGATLHMVRWHVTDVALYTPLRHITRMTATQWRSDGWRALPMGRVAVVGRIDEPFVVQWAGFSAMIGSALQAVGWKTADSGLAWLRWGAPRAVTLKFHDGAPPAMTFVQRDSASPDKLLVLRLWSSDCILERPGGPSGDMPVWVGTVTRERVSAPWSWTVSVPSVDEDFASPANAFGQRFPEARRVTRDDAASAQFRQWDRRVWLVCAGGRAREPSHGVAMNPGLDPCE
;
A
#
# COMPACT_ATOMS: atom_id res chain seq x y z
N MET A 1 -29.25 -25.03 -43.50
CA MET A 1 -28.60 -25.90 -42.50
C MET A 1 -27.11 -25.59 -42.29
N GLN A 2 -26.24 -25.64 -43.31
CA GLN A 2 -24.79 -25.41 -43.16
C GLN A 2 -24.38 -23.97 -42.77
N ALA A 3 -25.09 -22.94 -43.24
CA ALA A 3 -24.90 -21.56 -42.78
C ALA A 3 -25.29 -21.37 -41.31
N PHE A 4 -26.39 -22.00 -40.87
CA PHE A 4 -26.84 -22.02 -39.47
C PHE A 4 -25.84 -22.78 -38.58
N LEU A 5 -25.32 -23.93 -39.03
CA LEU A 5 -24.31 -24.72 -38.31
C LEU A 5 -22.93 -24.03 -38.24
N SER A 6 -22.56 -23.20 -39.23
CA SER A 6 -21.29 -22.44 -39.24
C SER A 6 -21.37 -21.11 -38.48
N LEU A 7 -22.56 -20.52 -38.35
CA LEU A 7 -22.87 -19.46 -37.37
C LEU A 7 -22.89 -20.06 -35.96
N TRP A 8 -23.55 -21.20 -35.76
CA TRP A 8 -23.57 -21.95 -34.51
C TRP A 8 -22.16 -22.31 -34.05
N ARG A 9 -21.30 -22.92 -34.88
CA ARG A 9 -19.90 -23.23 -34.50
C ARG A 9 -19.06 -22.00 -34.17
N ARG A 10 -19.29 -20.86 -34.85
CA ARG A 10 -18.55 -19.60 -34.59
C ARG A 10 -19.00 -18.89 -33.31
N HIS A 11 -20.26 -19.06 -32.90
CA HIS A 11 -20.82 -18.43 -31.70
C HIS A 11 -20.83 -19.35 -30.48
N VAL A 12 -20.81 -20.68 -30.65
CA VAL A 12 -20.79 -21.64 -29.54
C VAL A 12 -19.56 -21.43 -28.67
N LEU A 13 -18.36 -21.32 -29.25
CA LEU A 13 -17.13 -21.08 -28.47
C LEU A 13 -17.21 -19.78 -27.64
N SER A 14 -17.71 -18.68 -28.23
CA SER A 14 -17.88 -17.42 -27.50
C SER A 14 -18.97 -17.48 -26.44
N VAL A 15 -20.11 -18.10 -26.72
CA VAL A 15 -21.23 -18.22 -25.77
C VAL A 15 -20.84 -19.15 -24.62
N THR A 16 -20.20 -20.28 -24.91
CA THR A 16 -19.68 -21.21 -23.89
C THR A 16 -18.61 -20.53 -23.04
N ALA A 17 -17.67 -19.78 -23.64
CA ALA A 17 -16.68 -19.03 -22.89
C ALA A 17 -17.33 -17.97 -21.97
N THR A 18 -18.29 -17.19 -22.47
CA THR A 18 -19.02 -16.20 -21.65
C THR A 18 -19.84 -16.87 -20.55
N LEU A 19 -20.42 -18.05 -20.79
CA LEU A 19 -21.15 -18.81 -19.78
C LEU A 19 -20.22 -19.35 -18.68
N ILE A 20 -19.02 -19.84 -19.05
CA ILE A 20 -17.98 -20.24 -18.09
C ILE A 20 -17.55 -19.03 -17.26
N LEU A 21 -17.35 -17.87 -17.90
CA LEU A 21 -17.02 -16.62 -17.19
C LEU A 21 -18.14 -16.22 -16.23
N LEU A 22 -19.41 -16.27 -16.65
CA LEU A 22 -20.56 -15.97 -15.80
C LEU A 22 -20.62 -16.91 -14.59
N THR A 23 -20.54 -18.21 -14.81
CA THR A 23 -20.65 -19.21 -13.74
C THR A 23 -19.48 -19.12 -12.77
N GLY A 24 -18.23 -19.01 -13.27
CA GLY A 24 -17.05 -18.87 -12.43
C GLY A 24 -17.02 -17.57 -11.63
N SER A 25 -17.42 -16.44 -12.25
CA SER A 25 -17.47 -15.14 -11.55
C SER A 25 -18.61 -15.06 -10.54
N ALA A 26 -19.79 -15.62 -10.85
CA ALA A 26 -20.88 -15.72 -9.89
C ALA A 26 -20.51 -16.63 -8.71
N TRP A 27 -19.86 -17.76 -8.96
CA TRP A 27 -19.36 -18.66 -7.91
C TRP A 27 -18.33 -17.96 -7.01
N LEU A 28 -17.36 -17.26 -7.60
CA LEU A 28 -16.37 -16.50 -6.85
C LEU A 28 -17.00 -15.38 -6.00
N PHE A 29 -17.96 -14.63 -6.57
CA PHE A 29 -18.67 -13.58 -5.85
C PHE A 29 -19.44 -14.15 -4.66
N LEU A 30 -20.19 -15.23 -4.87
CA LEU A 30 -20.99 -15.86 -3.83
C LEU A 30 -20.11 -16.46 -2.72
N GLY A 31 -18.97 -17.07 -3.07
CA GLY A 31 -18.01 -17.55 -2.08
C GLY A 31 -17.46 -16.41 -1.21
N VAL A 32 -16.99 -15.33 -1.83
CA VAL A 32 -16.50 -14.15 -1.07
C VAL A 32 -17.62 -13.50 -0.25
N LEU A 33 -18.85 -13.45 -0.76
CA LEU A 33 -20.00 -12.92 -0.03
C LEU A 33 -20.33 -13.80 1.19
N GLU A 34 -20.32 -15.12 1.05
CA GLU A 34 -20.47 -16.08 2.14
C GLU A 34 -19.39 -15.85 3.20
N ASP A 35 -18.12 -15.78 2.81
CA ASP A 35 -17.00 -15.56 3.73
C ASP A 35 -17.13 -14.23 4.52
N VAL A 36 -17.62 -13.18 3.87
CA VAL A 36 -17.85 -11.87 4.50
C VAL A 36 -19.02 -11.93 5.50
N ILE A 37 -20.08 -12.68 5.18
CA ILE A 37 -21.24 -12.85 6.06
C ILE A 37 -20.88 -13.74 7.26
N SER A 38 -20.16 -14.84 7.01
CA SER A 38 -19.72 -15.84 8.00
C SER A 38 -18.57 -15.36 8.88
N ARG A 39 -17.89 -14.25 8.50
CA ARG A 39 -16.70 -13.69 9.18
C ARG A 39 -15.51 -14.66 9.19
N ASP A 40 -15.33 -15.35 8.07
CA ASP A 40 -14.42 -16.47 7.88
C ASP A 40 -12.95 -16.06 7.55
N PRO A 41 -12.00 -16.99 7.35
CA PRO A 41 -10.55 -16.75 7.23
C PRO A 41 -10.12 -15.68 6.21
N LEU A 42 -10.95 -15.35 5.22
CA LEU A 42 -10.70 -14.26 4.27
C LEU A 42 -10.48 -12.90 4.96
N LEU A 43 -11.02 -12.73 6.17
CA LEU A 43 -10.75 -11.56 7.01
C LEU A 43 -9.27 -11.46 7.43
N GLN A 44 -8.57 -12.59 7.59
CA GLN A 44 -7.14 -12.60 7.89
C GLN A 44 -6.32 -12.21 6.65
N ALA A 45 -6.69 -12.70 5.47
CA ALA A 45 -6.04 -12.33 4.22
C ALA A 45 -6.20 -10.83 3.95
N ASP A 46 -7.39 -10.27 4.20
CA ASP A 46 -7.66 -8.83 4.11
C ASP A 46 -6.71 -8.01 4.98
N LEU A 47 -6.52 -8.40 6.24
CA LEU A 47 -5.61 -7.71 7.17
C LEU A 47 -4.15 -7.84 6.75
N ILE A 48 -3.71 -9.03 6.32
CA ILE A 48 -2.33 -9.28 5.89
C ILE A 48 -2.01 -8.43 4.66
N VAL A 49 -2.88 -8.44 3.65
CA VAL A 49 -2.66 -7.70 2.41
C VAL A 49 -2.75 -6.20 2.62
N TRP A 50 -3.71 -5.74 3.42
CA TRP A 50 -3.81 -4.32 3.77
C TRP A 50 -2.53 -3.83 4.48
N ARG A 51 -2.05 -4.55 5.52
CA ARG A 51 -0.80 -4.20 6.21
C ARG A 51 0.39 -4.20 5.27
N ALA A 52 0.56 -5.25 4.47
CA ALA A 52 1.67 -5.33 3.52
C ALA A 52 1.70 -4.18 2.52
N LEU A 53 0.54 -3.73 2.06
CA LEU A 53 0.44 -2.61 1.12
C LEU A 53 0.58 -1.25 1.78
N GLN A 54 0.03 -1.06 2.98
CA GLN A 54 0.25 0.20 3.72
C GLN A 54 1.71 0.33 4.14
N ASP A 55 2.36 -0.80 4.44
CA ASP A 55 3.79 -0.85 4.62
C ASP A 55 4.48 -0.46 3.30
N LEU A 56 4.31 -1.19 2.21
CA LEU A 56 5.09 -0.94 0.98
C LEU A 56 4.69 0.33 0.18
N ARG A 57 4.16 1.38 0.84
CA ARG A 57 3.57 2.59 0.27
C ARG A 57 4.54 3.79 0.20
N PRO A 58 5.35 3.95 -0.85
CA PRO A 58 6.18 5.14 -1.01
C PRO A 58 5.33 6.35 -1.43
N SER A 59 5.65 7.52 -0.90
CA SER A 59 4.88 8.76 -1.12
C SER A 59 4.74 9.19 -2.59
N TRP A 60 5.73 8.89 -3.45
CA TRP A 60 5.64 9.22 -4.88
C TRP A 60 4.59 8.38 -5.62
N LEU A 61 4.35 7.15 -5.16
CA LEU A 61 3.41 6.23 -5.78
C LEU A 61 1.97 6.57 -5.38
N ASP A 62 1.77 7.34 -4.30
CA ASP A 62 0.46 7.83 -3.88
C ASP A 62 -0.18 8.75 -4.92
N SER A 63 0.58 9.70 -5.47
CA SER A 63 0.10 10.54 -6.55
C SER A 63 -0.25 9.72 -7.79
N VAL A 64 0.60 8.76 -8.18
CA VAL A 64 0.33 7.91 -9.35
C VAL A 64 -0.92 7.06 -9.14
N MET A 65 -1.05 6.38 -8.00
CA MET A 65 -2.18 5.50 -7.72
C MET A 65 -3.48 6.26 -7.48
N THR A 66 -3.41 7.48 -6.94
CA THR A 66 -4.55 8.40 -6.88
C THR A 66 -5.02 8.74 -8.29
N GLY A 67 -4.10 9.15 -9.17
CA GLY A 67 -4.44 9.45 -10.57
C GLY A 67 -5.01 8.25 -11.33
N VAL A 68 -4.52 7.04 -11.05
CA VAL A 68 -5.11 5.80 -11.59
C VAL A 68 -6.52 5.57 -11.03
N SER A 69 -6.74 5.80 -9.74
CA SER A 69 -8.08 5.67 -9.12
C SER A 69 -9.09 6.65 -9.70
N GLU A 70 -8.66 7.86 -10.09
CA GLU A 70 -9.53 8.90 -10.65
C GLU A 70 -10.19 8.50 -11.97
N PHE A 71 -9.59 7.58 -12.74
CA PHE A 71 -10.27 7.01 -13.93
C PHE A 71 -11.54 6.23 -13.56
N GLY A 72 -11.63 5.72 -12.33
CA GLY A 72 -12.83 5.09 -11.80
C GLY A 72 -13.80 6.04 -11.10
N ASP A 73 -13.45 7.33 -10.97
CA ASP A 73 -14.31 8.30 -10.30
C ASP A 73 -15.52 8.67 -11.16
N ALA A 74 -16.64 8.96 -10.49
CA ALA A 74 -17.87 9.37 -11.15
C ALA A 74 -17.67 10.60 -12.06
N ALA A 75 -16.78 11.52 -11.68
CA ALA A 75 -16.45 12.71 -12.47
C ALA A 75 -15.86 12.39 -13.85
N VAL A 76 -15.16 11.25 -13.99
CA VAL A 76 -14.59 10.79 -15.27
C VAL A 76 -15.51 9.80 -15.97
N VAL A 77 -16.08 8.86 -15.22
CA VAL A 77 -16.91 7.77 -15.77
C VAL A 77 -18.26 8.28 -16.27
N VAL A 78 -18.97 9.15 -15.54
CA VAL A 78 -20.31 9.64 -15.94
C VAL A 78 -20.30 10.34 -17.30
N PRO A 79 -19.36 11.27 -17.61
CA PRO A 79 -19.26 11.84 -18.94
C PRO A 79 -19.10 10.81 -20.05
N VAL A 80 -18.29 9.76 -19.83
CA VAL A 80 -18.10 8.66 -20.80
C VAL A 80 -19.40 7.88 -21.00
N VAL A 81 -20.09 7.56 -19.91
CA VAL A 81 -21.39 6.87 -19.94
C VAL A 81 -22.42 7.67 -20.74
N LEU A 82 -22.50 8.99 -20.51
CA LEU A 82 -23.40 9.88 -21.23
C LEU A 82 -23.01 10.04 -22.69
N ALA A 83 -21.72 10.12 -23.01
CA ALA A 83 -21.24 10.24 -24.39
C ALA A 83 -21.57 8.98 -25.21
N VAL A 84 -21.30 7.79 -24.65
CA VAL A 84 -21.66 6.50 -25.27
C VAL A 84 -23.17 6.40 -25.45
N LEU A 85 -23.95 6.69 -24.40
CA LEU A 85 -25.41 6.63 -24.46
C LEU A 85 -25.98 7.57 -25.52
N SER A 86 -25.51 8.82 -25.55
CA SER A 86 -25.94 9.83 -26.53
C SER A 86 -25.62 9.40 -27.95
N TRP A 87 -24.43 8.83 -28.17
CA TRP A 87 -24.02 8.32 -29.48
C TRP A 87 -24.92 7.14 -29.93
N LEU A 88 -25.21 6.19 -29.03
CA LEU A 88 -26.08 5.06 -29.32
C LEU A 88 -27.50 5.51 -29.67
N ILE A 89 -28.06 6.48 -28.92
CA ILE A 89 -29.38 7.07 -29.18
C ILE A 89 -29.40 7.82 -30.52
N TRP A 90 -28.38 8.64 -30.80
CA TRP A 90 -28.26 9.40 -32.05
C TRP A 90 -28.28 8.49 -33.28
N HIS A 91 -27.57 7.36 -33.21
CA HIS A 91 -27.56 6.36 -34.27
C HIS A 91 -28.74 5.38 -34.22
N ARG A 92 -29.74 5.63 -33.37
CA ARG A 92 -30.96 4.83 -33.20
C ARG A 92 -30.68 3.36 -32.81
N LEU A 93 -29.57 3.12 -32.11
CA LEU A 93 -29.16 1.83 -31.58
C LEU A 93 -29.82 1.57 -30.21
N TRP A 94 -31.15 1.66 -30.17
CA TRP A 94 -31.94 1.62 -28.92
C TRP A 94 -31.68 0.39 -28.05
N ARG A 95 -31.44 -0.77 -28.66
CA ARG A 95 -31.09 -2.00 -27.95
C ARG A 95 -29.75 -1.86 -27.23
N ALA A 96 -28.71 -1.43 -27.94
CA ALA A 96 -27.40 -1.21 -27.32
C ALA A 96 -27.46 -0.12 -26.24
N ALA A 97 -28.25 0.94 -26.44
CA ALA A 97 -28.49 1.97 -25.43
C ALA A 97 -29.17 1.42 -24.16
N LEU A 98 -30.19 0.56 -24.33
CA LEU A 98 -30.88 -0.10 -23.21
C LEU A 98 -29.91 -0.99 -22.41
N TYR A 99 -29.14 -1.84 -23.10
CA TYR A 99 -28.17 -2.71 -22.43
C TYR A 99 -27.00 -1.93 -21.82
N TRP A 100 -26.58 -0.81 -22.41
CA TRP A 100 -25.60 0.10 -21.83
C TRP A 100 -26.11 0.72 -20.52
N LEU A 101 -27.35 1.18 -20.51
CA LEU A 101 -27.99 1.72 -19.31
C LEU A 101 -28.22 0.63 -18.25
N ALA A 102 -28.65 -0.57 -18.66
CA ALA A 102 -28.80 -1.72 -17.77
C ALA A 102 -27.45 -2.16 -17.17
N ALA A 103 -26.37 -2.10 -17.95
CA ALA A 103 -25.02 -2.39 -17.47
C ALA A 103 -24.67 -1.45 -16.32
N VAL A 104 -24.54 -0.15 -16.59
CA VAL A 104 -24.03 0.82 -15.62
C VAL A 104 -25.05 1.07 -14.50
N GLY A 105 -26.30 1.34 -14.85
CA GLY A 105 -27.36 1.64 -13.87
C GLY A 105 -27.74 0.43 -13.02
N GLY A 106 -27.80 -0.76 -13.61
CA GLY A 106 -28.06 -1.99 -12.87
C GLY A 106 -26.94 -2.30 -11.87
N ALA A 107 -25.68 -2.18 -12.29
CA ALA A 107 -24.55 -2.37 -11.38
C ALA A 107 -24.56 -1.37 -10.21
N GLU A 108 -24.82 -0.10 -10.48
CA GLU A 108 -24.91 0.95 -9.46
C GLU A 108 -25.99 0.64 -8.41
N VAL A 109 -27.17 0.19 -8.85
CA VAL A 109 -28.27 -0.20 -7.95
C VAL A 109 -27.87 -1.42 -7.11
N ILE A 110 -27.30 -2.46 -7.74
CA ILE A 110 -26.87 -3.67 -7.04
C ILE A 110 -25.82 -3.35 -5.97
N VAL A 111 -24.80 -2.54 -6.30
CA VAL A 111 -23.74 -2.14 -5.35
C VAL A 111 -24.34 -1.38 -4.17
N LYS A 112 -25.21 -0.40 -4.41
CA LYS A 112 -25.84 0.39 -3.34
C LYS A 112 -26.72 -0.48 -2.43
N LEU A 113 -27.48 -1.41 -3.01
CA LEU A 113 -28.28 -2.36 -2.23
C LEU A 113 -27.40 -3.25 -1.35
N LEU A 114 -26.32 -3.81 -1.89
CA LEU A 114 -25.39 -4.65 -1.11
C LEU A 114 -24.73 -3.86 0.03
N LYS A 115 -24.32 -2.61 -0.23
CA LYS A 115 -23.77 -1.73 0.81
C LYS A 115 -24.77 -1.49 1.95
N LEU A 116 -26.03 -1.23 1.60
CA LEU A 116 -27.14 -1.04 2.55
C LEU A 116 -27.55 -2.33 3.27
N LEU A 117 -27.25 -3.51 2.75
CA LEU A 117 -27.56 -4.77 3.42
C LEU A 117 -26.44 -5.17 4.38
N LEU A 118 -25.19 -5.06 3.93
CA LEU A 118 -24.03 -5.63 4.63
C LEU A 118 -23.35 -4.68 5.61
N HIS A 119 -23.47 -3.35 5.40
CA HIS A 119 -22.91 -2.34 6.31
C HIS A 119 -21.43 -2.53 6.69
N ARG A 120 -20.63 -3.12 5.77
CA ARG A 120 -19.25 -3.49 6.08
C ARG A 120 -18.37 -2.25 6.28
N ALA A 121 -17.62 -2.22 7.38
CA ALA A 121 -16.68 -1.16 7.69
C ALA A 121 -15.45 -1.20 6.76
N ARG A 122 -15.02 -0.02 6.29
CA ARG A 122 -13.80 0.16 5.50
C ARG A 122 -12.54 0.06 6.39
N PRO A 123 -11.36 -0.28 5.82
CA PRO A 123 -10.10 -0.21 6.57
C PRO A 123 -9.82 1.21 7.07
N ARG A 124 -10.17 2.22 6.26
CA ARG A 124 -10.05 3.63 6.60
C ARG A 124 -11.32 4.40 6.24
N PRO A 125 -11.87 5.19 7.17
CA PRO A 125 -12.96 6.12 6.84
C PRO A 125 -12.43 7.28 5.99
N PHE A 126 -13.00 7.47 4.79
CA PHE A 126 -12.70 8.61 3.92
C PHE A 126 -13.94 9.23 3.25
N ALA A 127 -15.11 8.59 3.39
CA ALA A 127 -16.37 9.00 2.78
C ALA A 127 -17.52 8.92 3.79
N ALA A 128 -18.56 9.72 3.57
CA ALA A 128 -19.77 9.76 4.41
C ALA A 128 -20.96 9.06 3.73
N GLY A 129 -22.02 8.78 4.50
CA GLY A 129 -23.26 8.18 4.00
C GLY A 129 -23.09 6.74 3.49
N ILE A 130 -23.82 6.36 2.43
CA ILE A 130 -23.74 5.00 1.85
C ILE A 130 -22.33 4.70 1.33
N GLU A 131 -21.59 5.72 0.89
CA GLU A 131 -20.22 5.56 0.45
C GLU A 131 -19.24 5.28 1.60
N SER A 132 -19.66 5.39 2.86
CA SER A 132 -18.86 4.93 4.00
C SER A 132 -18.71 3.40 4.07
N PHE A 133 -19.61 2.64 3.44
CA PHE A 133 -19.54 1.17 3.41
C PHE A 133 -18.56 0.65 2.36
N SER A 134 -17.86 -0.43 2.73
CA SER A 134 -16.74 -0.98 1.95
C SER A 134 -17.17 -1.98 0.88
N PHE A 135 -18.18 -2.81 1.15
CA PHE A 135 -18.49 -3.98 0.35
C PHE A 135 -19.76 -3.83 -0.51
N PRO A 136 -19.70 -4.21 -1.80
CA PRO A 136 -18.49 -4.41 -2.60
C PRO A 136 -17.85 -3.07 -2.98
N SER A 137 -16.66 -3.09 -3.56
CA SER A 137 -16.03 -1.86 -4.05
C SER A 137 -16.76 -1.28 -5.27
N SER A 138 -17.34 -0.08 -5.13
CA SER A 138 -18.02 0.62 -6.24
C SER A 138 -17.07 0.89 -7.41
N HIS A 139 -15.88 1.44 -7.15
CA HIS A 139 -14.87 1.70 -8.19
C HIS A 139 -14.52 0.44 -8.98
N ALA A 140 -14.22 -0.67 -8.31
CA ALA A 140 -13.87 -1.92 -8.99
C ALA A 140 -15.06 -2.47 -9.79
N THR A 141 -16.27 -2.45 -9.22
CA THR A 141 -17.48 -2.97 -9.87
C THR A 141 -17.87 -2.14 -11.09
N LEU A 142 -17.98 -0.82 -10.94
CA LEU A 142 -18.39 0.09 -12.01
C LEU A 142 -17.31 0.21 -13.09
N ALA A 143 -16.02 0.14 -12.74
CA ALA A 143 -14.96 0.07 -13.74
C ALA A 143 -15.08 -1.22 -14.57
N MET A 144 -15.23 -2.38 -13.92
CA MET A 144 -15.42 -3.66 -14.61
C MET A 144 -16.63 -3.62 -15.55
N VAL A 145 -17.76 -3.09 -15.08
CA VAL A 145 -18.99 -3.04 -15.86
C VAL A 145 -18.88 -2.05 -17.01
N THR A 146 -18.42 -0.82 -16.75
CA THR A 146 -18.34 0.23 -17.76
C THR A 146 -17.31 -0.12 -18.83
N TYR A 147 -16.06 -0.40 -18.43
CA TYR A 147 -14.99 -0.68 -19.40
C TYR A 147 -15.14 -2.07 -20.03
N GLY A 148 -15.63 -3.07 -19.30
CA GLY A 148 -15.86 -4.41 -19.83
C GLY A 148 -16.99 -4.46 -20.86
N PHE A 149 -18.13 -3.84 -20.57
CA PHE A 149 -19.24 -3.79 -21.53
C PHE A 149 -18.93 -2.85 -22.70
N LEU A 150 -18.19 -1.75 -22.46
CA LEU A 150 -17.70 -0.89 -23.55
C LEU A 150 -16.74 -1.63 -24.48
N ALA A 151 -15.82 -2.41 -23.94
CA ALA A 151 -14.91 -3.24 -24.72
C ALA A 151 -15.68 -4.23 -25.60
N PHE A 152 -16.75 -4.84 -25.07
CA PHE A 152 -17.65 -5.69 -25.85
C PHE A 152 -18.27 -4.95 -27.04
N LEU A 153 -18.84 -3.75 -26.82
CA LEU A 153 -19.43 -2.94 -27.91
C LEU A 153 -18.39 -2.51 -28.95
N LEU A 154 -17.18 -2.15 -28.51
CA LEU A 154 -16.11 -1.69 -29.41
C LEU A 154 -15.48 -2.83 -30.22
N CYS A 155 -15.51 -4.07 -29.72
CA CYS A 155 -14.99 -5.24 -30.43
C CYS A 155 -15.82 -5.61 -31.67
N GLU A 156 -17.07 -5.15 -31.75
CA GLU A 156 -17.94 -5.45 -32.87
C GLU A 156 -17.38 -4.88 -34.19
N GLY A 157 -17.37 -5.71 -35.24
CA GLY A 157 -16.83 -5.33 -36.56
C GLY A 157 -15.31 -5.19 -36.65
N GLN A 158 -14.57 -5.35 -35.55
CA GLN A 158 -13.11 -5.16 -35.54
C GLN A 158 -12.32 -6.40 -35.97
N ARG A 159 -11.10 -6.17 -36.49
CA ARG A 159 -10.12 -7.24 -36.77
C ARG A 159 -9.63 -7.88 -35.47
N HIS A 160 -9.19 -9.14 -35.53
CA HIS A 160 -8.71 -9.89 -34.36
C HIS A 160 -7.67 -9.13 -33.51
N ARG A 161 -6.65 -8.53 -34.15
CA ARG A 161 -5.61 -7.75 -33.45
C ARG A 161 -6.19 -6.56 -32.67
N THR A 162 -7.12 -5.83 -33.27
CA THR A 162 -7.79 -4.68 -32.62
C THR A 162 -8.69 -5.12 -31.47
N ARG A 163 -9.40 -6.24 -31.62
CA ARG A 163 -10.20 -6.83 -30.53
C ARG A 163 -9.35 -7.19 -29.33
N VAL A 164 -8.22 -7.87 -29.57
CA VAL A 164 -7.26 -8.22 -28.50
C VAL A 164 -6.74 -6.94 -27.83
N ALA A 165 -6.36 -5.92 -28.59
CA ALA A 165 -5.90 -4.65 -28.02
C ALA A 165 -6.98 -3.98 -27.14
N ILE A 166 -8.23 -3.93 -27.58
CA ILE A 166 -9.35 -3.37 -26.80
C ILE A 166 -9.55 -4.13 -25.50
N LEU A 167 -9.59 -5.47 -25.56
CA LEU A 167 -9.79 -6.32 -24.38
C LEU A 167 -8.63 -6.18 -23.39
N VAL A 168 -7.38 -6.22 -23.87
CA VAL A 168 -6.18 -6.07 -23.04
C VAL A 168 -6.18 -4.70 -22.36
N THR A 169 -6.45 -3.62 -23.09
CA THR A 169 -6.52 -2.27 -22.52
C THR A 169 -7.60 -2.19 -21.44
N ALA A 170 -8.80 -2.70 -21.70
CA ALA A 170 -9.88 -2.71 -20.72
C ALA A 170 -9.51 -3.51 -19.46
N THR A 171 -8.92 -4.70 -19.63
CA THR A 171 -8.46 -5.52 -18.50
C THR A 171 -7.39 -4.81 -17.68
N ILE A 172 -6.40 -4.18 -18.33
CA ILE A 172 -5.36 -3.43 -17.64
C ILE A 172 -5.97 -2.25 -16.88
N THR A 173 -6.83 -1.44 -17.52
CA THR A 173 -7.48 -0.29 -16.88
C THR A 173 -8.29 -0.72 -15.64
N VAL A 174 -9.14 -1.74 -15.76
CA VAL A 174 -9.95 -2.22 -14.64
C VAL A 174 -9.08 -2.76 -13.50
N THR A 175 -8.05 -3.53 -13.84
CA THR A 175 -7.14 -4.12 -12.84
C THR A 175 -6.34 -3.03 -12.12
N LEU A 176 -5.87 -2.01 -12.84
CA LEU A 176 -5.14 -0.88 -12.25
C LEU A 176 -6.03 -0.04 -11.33
N ILE A 177 -7.27 0.24 -11.74
CA ILE A 177 -8.25 0.94 -10.88
C ILE A 177 -8.54 0.11 -9.62
N ALA A 178 -8.75 -1.20 -9.76
CA ALA A 178 -8.98 -2.09 -8.62
C ALA A 178 -7.77 -2.14 -7.67
N ALA A 179 -6.57 -2.27 -8.23
CA ALA A 179 -5.32 -2.31 -7.47
C ALA A 179 -5.03 -0.99 -6.76
N SER A 180 -5.36 0.16 -7.37
CA SER A 180 -5.16 1.46 -6.72
C SER A 180 -6.02 1.61 -5.47
N ARG A 181 -7.27 1.12 -5.48
CA ARG A 181 -8.14 1.14 -4.28
C ARG A 181 -7.58 0.31 -3.12
N LEU A 182 -6.93 -0.81 -3.45
CA LEU A 182 -6.28 -1.68 -2.47
C LEU A 182 -5.01 -1.01 -1.92
N TYR A 183 -4.17 -0.43 -2.81
CA TYR A 183 -2.96 0.31 -2.45
C TYR A 183 -3.26 1.52 -1.55
N LEU A 184 -4.26 2.34 -1.91
CA LEU A 184 -4.67 3.52 -1.16
C LEU A 184 -5.32 3.18 0.20
N GLY A 185 -5.55 1.89 0.48
CA GLY A 185 -5.99 1.41 1.80
C GLY A 185 -7.46 1.67 2.11
N VAL A 186 -8.29 1.89 1.09
CA VAL A 186 -9.69 2.32 1.21
C VAL A 186 -10.72 1.19 1.06
N HIS A 187 -10.24 0.01 0.65
CA HIS A 187 -11.02 -1.22 0.50
C HIS A 187 -10.19 -2.42 0.94
N TRP A 188 -10.88 -3.45 1.41
CA TRP A 188 -10.30 -4.76 1.69
C TRP A 188 -10.06 -5.54 0.38
N LEU A 189 -9.19 -6.56 0.39
CA LEU A 189 -8.96 -7.42 -0.77
C LEU A 189 -10.26 -8.09 -1.23
N SER A 190 -11.02 -8.63 -0.28
CA SER A 190 -12.33 -9.24 -0.52
C SER A 190 -13.34 -8.28 -1.14
N ASP A 191 -13.35 -6.99 -0.77
CA ASP A 191 -14.23 -5.98 -1.40
C ASP A 191 -13.93 -5.81 -2.89
N ILE A 192 -12.64 -5.88 -3.25
CA ILE A 192 -12.13 -5.73 -4.62
C ILE A 192 -12.44 -6.99 -5.43
N VAL A 193 -12.16 -8.18 -4.89
CA VAL A 193 -12.46 -9.46 -5.56
C VAL A 193 -13.97 -9.62 -5.76
N ALA A 194 -14.78 -9.29 -4.74
CA ALA A 194 -16.24 -9.31 -4.86
C ALA A 194 -16.74 -8.31 -5.91
N GLY A 195 -16.22 -7.08 -5.91
CA GLY A 195 -16.63 -6.07 -6.90
C GLY A 195 -16.29 -6.47 -8.34
N MET A 196 -15.08 -6.96 -8.59
CA MET A 196 -14.67 -7.41 -9.93
C MET A 196 -15.45 -8.64 -10.40
N SER A 197 -15.67 -9.61 -9.51
CA SER A 197 -16.43 -10.84 -9.84
C SER A 197 -17.92 -10.54 -10.08
N LEU A 198 -18.54 -9.71 -9.26
CA LEU A 198 -19.91 -9.23 -9.47
C LEU A 198 -20.04 -8.49 -10.81
N GLY A 199 -19.14 -7.54 -11.07
CA GLY A 199 -19.15 -6.77 -12.32
C GLY A 199 -18.96 -7.66 -13.55
N LEU A 200 -18.04 -8.64 -13.48
CA LEU A 200 -17.79 -9.57 -14.58
C LEU A 200 -18.98 -10.50 -14.82
N ALA A 201 -19.62 -11.00 -13.76
CA ALA A 201 -20.84 -11.79 -13.84
C ALA A 201 -21.96 -10.98 -14.51
N TRP A 202 -22.16 -9.73 -14.08
CA TRP A 202 -23.16 -8.84 -14.65
C TRP A 202 -22.93 -8.57 -16.14
N VAL A 203 -21.69 -8.24 -16.52
CA VAL A 203 -21.29 -8.03 -17.92
C VAL A 203 -21.51 -9.30 -18.75
N ALA A 204 -21.08 -10.46 -18.25
CA ALA A 204 -21.24 -11.74 -18.95
C ALA A 204 -22.73 -12.07 -19.18
N ALA A 205 -23.58 -11.86 -18.17
CA ALA A 205 -25.03 -12.04 -18.29
C ALA A 205 -25.63 -11.12 -19.37
N LEU A 206 -25.26 -9.84 -19.37
CA LEU A 206 -25.74 -8.89 -20.37
C LEU A 206 -25.21 -9.18 -21.77
N ILE A 207 -23.97 -9.65 -21.91
CA ILE A 207 -23.41 -10.09 -23.21
C ILE A 207 -24.20 -11.28 -23.76
N ILE A 208 -24.50 -12.28 -22.93
CA ILE A 208 -25.31 -13.44 -23.35
C ILE A 208 -26.69 -12.96 -23.80
N ALA A 209 -27.38 -12.16 -22.97
CA ALA A 209 -28.71 -11.66 -23.27
C ALA A 209 -28.74 -10.79 -24.56
N TYR A 210 -27.73 -9.95 -24.75
CA TYR A 210 -27.57 -9.15 -25.97
C TYR A 210 -27.32 -10.03 -27.20
N SER A 211 -26.45 -11.04 -27.09
CA SER A 211 -26.03 -11.92 -28.18
C SER A 211 -27.13 -12.89 -28.64
N LEU A 212 -28.10 -13.19 -27.78
CA LEU A 212 -29.28 -13.98 -28.14
C LEU A 212 -30.29 -13.21 -29.03
N SER A 213 -30.07 -11.91 -29.24
CA SER A 213 -30.95 -11.05 -30.03
C SER A 213 -30.31 -10.62 -31.35
N THR A 214 -31.13 -10.40 -32.40
CA THR A 214 -30.65 -9.89 -33.69
C THR A 214 -30.27 -8.40 -33.56
N ALA A 215 -28.98 -8.13 -33.32
CA ALA A 215 -28.46 -6.78 -33.21
C ALA A 215 -27.98 -6.23 -34.58
N ARG A 216 -28.09 -4.91 -34.76
CA ARG A 216 -27.47 -4.22 -35.89
C ARG A 216 -25.99 -3.99 -35.55
N PRO A 217 -25.06 -4.19 -36.50
CA PRO A 217 -23.65 -4.01 -36.24
C PRO A 217 -23.30 -2.56 -35.93
N ILE A 218 -22.53 -2.35 -34.87
CA ILE A 218 -22.08 -1.02 -34.42
C ILE A 218 -20.85 -0.58 -35.24
N ARG A 219 -20.88 0.63 -35.82
CA ARG A 219 -19.69 1.25 -36.44
C ARG A 219 -18.78 1.82 -35.34
N SER A 220 -17.89 0.98 -34.82
CA SER A 220 -17.11 1.24 -33.59
C SER A 220 -16.01 2.32 -33.69
N GLN A 221 -15.59 2.75 -34.89
CA GLN A 221 -14.49 3.74 -35.04
C GLN A 221 -14.83 5.12 -34.47
N CYS A 222 -15.99 5.70 -34.84
CA CYS A 222 -16.40 7.01 -34.31
C CYS A 222 -16.65 6.95 -32.80
N LEU A 223 -17.28 5.87 -32.32
CA LEU A 223 -17.51 5.66 -30.90
C LEU A 223 -16.19 5.55 -30.12
N THR A 224 -15.18 4.87 -30.66
CA THR A 224 -13.85 4.77 -30.05
C THR A 224 -13.23 6.14 -29.88
N TRP A 225 -13.27 6.99 -30.91
CA TRP A 225 -12.73 8.34 -30.83
C TRP A 225 -13.49 9.21 -29.82
N ILE A 226 -14.82 9.15 -29.80
CA ILE A 226 -15.63 9.86 -28.81
C ILE A 226 -15.24 9.44 -27.40
N VAL A 227 -15.17 8.14 -27.13
CA VAL A 227 -14.78 7.59 -25.82
C VAL A 227 -13.38 8.04 -25.44
N MET A 228 -12.39 7.95 -26.34
CA MET A 228 -11.02 8.36 -26.07
C MET A 228 -10.93 9.86 -25.77
N MET A 229 -11.61 10.71 -26.55
CA MET A 229 -11.63 12.15 -26.30
C MET A 229 -12.32 12.49 -24.99
N THR A 230 -13.49 11.90 -24.71
CA THR A 230 -14.21 12.12 -23.45
C THR A 230 -13.41 11.64 -22.24
N LEU A 231 -12.76 10.47 -22.31
CA LEU A 231 -11.86 9.99 -21.25
C LEU A 231 -10.68 10.93 -21.06
N LEU A 232 -10.00 11.33 -22.14
CA LEU A 232 -8.82 12.20 -22.06
C LEU A 232 -9.18 13.56 -21.47
N THR A 233 -10.23 14.21 -21.98
CA THR A 233 -10.68 15.52 -21.49
C THR A 233 -11.22 15.41 -20.06
N GLY A 234 -12.06 14.41 -19.76
CA GLY A 234 -12.62 14.20 -18.43
C GLY A 234 -11.55 13.93 -17.38
N ALA A 235 -10.64 12.99 -17.64
CA ALA A 235 -9.54 12.67 -16.73
C ALA A 235 -8.60 13.87 -16.54
N THR A 236 -8.23 14.57 -17.61
CA THR A 236 -7.36 15.75 -17.51
C THR A 236 -8.01 16.87 -16.70
N LEU A 237 -9.29 17.17 -16.96
CA LEU A 237 -10.02 18.21 -16.21
C LEU A 237 -10.18 17.85 -14.74
N HIS A 238 -10.44 16.58 -14.43
CA HIS A 238 -10.54 16.10 -13.05
C HIS A 238 -9.19 16.19 -12.34
N MET A 239 -8.13 15.62 -12.94
CA MET A 239 -6.77 15.67 -12.41
C MET A 239 -6.30 17.10 -12.14
N VAL A 240 -6.47 18.01 -13.10
CA VAL A 240 -6.01 19.41 -12.94
C VAL A 240 -6.76 20.13 -11.80
N ARG A 241 -8.02 19.78 -11.55
CA ARG A 241 -8.86 20.46 -10.56
C ARG A 241 -8.79 19.86 -9.16
N TRP A 242 -8.67 18.53 -9.07
CA TRP A 242 -8.93 17.81 -7.82
C TRP A 242 -7.78 16.93 -7.35
N HIS A 243 -6.77 16.66 -8.19
CA HIS A 243 -5.73 15.68 -7.87
C HIS A 243 -5.02 15.94 -6.54
N VAL A 244 -4.66 17.20 -6.26
CA VAL A 244 -3.99 17.56 -5.00
C VAL A 244 -4.90 17.27 -3.79
N THR A 245 -6.19 17.56 -3.92
CA THR A 245 -7.21 17.29 -2.89
C THR A 245 -7.41 15.79 -2.70
N ASP A 246 -7.48 15.04 -3.79
CA ASP A 246 -7.66 13.58 -3.78
C ASP A 246 -6.43 12.89 -3.17
N VAL A 247 -5.21 13.33 -3.51
CA VAL A 247 -3.97 12.85 -2.89
C VAL A 247 -3.97 13.13 -1.39
N ALA A 248 -4.38 14.34 -0.97
CA ALA A 248 -4.47 14.69 0.44
C ALA A 248 -5.50 13.81 1.18
N LEU A 249 -6.63 13.49 0.56
CA LEU A 249 -7.66 12.61 1.12
C LEU A 249 -7.13 11.18 1.37
N TYR A 250 -6.32 10.66 0.45
CA TYR A 250 -5.76 9.30 0.57
C TYR A 250 -4.45 9.24 1.36
N THR A 251 -3.81 10.36 1.67
CA THR A 251 -2.55 10.41 2.44
C THR A 251 -2.78 9.80 3.83
N PRO A 252 -1.99 8.81 4.29
CA PRO A 252 -2.15 8.19 5.62
C PRO A 252 -2.22 9.22 6.75
N LEU A 253 -3.20 9.10 7.65
CA LEU A 253 -3.25 9.93 8.87
C LEU A 253 -2.13 9.48 9.80
N ARG A 254 -1.00 10.19 9.77
CA ARG A 254 0.06 10.01 10.78
C ARG A 254 -0.34 10.74 12.05
N HIS A 255 -0.58 9.99 13.12
CA HIS A 255 -0.79 10.58 14.44
C HIS A 255 0.56 11.00 15.01
N ILE A 256 0.96 12.25 14.73
CA ILE A 256 2.17 12.82 15.33
C ILE A 256 1.91 13.05 16.82
N THR A 257 2.57 12.27 17.66
CA THR A 257 2.56 12.45 19.11
C THR A 257 3.53 13.56 19.48
N ARG A 258 3.03 14.62 20.09
CA ARG A 258 3.85 15.71 20.63
C ARG A 258 3.92 15.57 22.15
N MET A 259 5.12 15.62 22.70
CA MET A 259 5.34 15.55 24.15
C MET A 259 6.59 16.33 24.53
N THR A 260 6.73 16.75 25.78
CA THR A 260 7.97 17.37 26.25
C THR A 260 9.07 16.31 26.45
N ALA A 261 10.34 16.73 26.49
CA ALA A 261 11.45 15.83 26.79
C ALA A 261 11.29 15.14 28.17
N THR A 262 10.75 15.85 29.16
CA THR A 262 10.42 15.31 30.48
C THR A 262 9.31 14.26 30.44
N GLN A 263 8.24 14.50 29.66
CA GLN A 263 7.16 13.52 29.46
C GLN A 263 7.66 12.27 28.74
N TRP A 264 8.48 12.45 27.70
CA TRP A 264 9.09 11.32 27.00
C TRP A 264 9.95 10.48 27.93
N ARG A 265 10.81 11.12 28.73
CA ARG A 265 11.73 10.44 29.67
C ARG A 265 11.02 9.72 30.83
N SER A 266 9.84 10.17 31.26
CA SER A 266 9.10 9.49 32.33
C SER A 266 8.37 8.25 31.80
N ASP A 267 7.29 8.45 31.05
CA ASP A 267 6.40 7.39 30.59
C ASP A 267 6.06 7.48 29.09
N GLY A 268 6.22 8.65 28.46
CA GLY A 268 5.85 8.89 27.06
C GLY A 268 6.59 8.01 26.06
N TRP A 269 7.83 7.60 26.38
CA TRP A 269 8.58 6.61 25.60
C TRP A 269 7.82 5.28 25.39
N ARG A 270 6.90 4.93 26.30
CA ARG A 270 6.09 3.69 26.18
C ARG A 270 5.05 3.77 25.07
N ALA A 271 4.60 4.97 24.69
CA ALA A 271 3.61 5.17 23.64
C ALA A 271 4.17 4.89 22.24
N LEU A 272 5.50 4.88 22.08
CA LEU A 272 6.15 4.58 20.81
C LEU A 272 6.15 3.07 20.51
N PRO A 273 6.19 2.68 19.23
CA PRO A 273 6.17 1.28 18.82
C PRO A 273 7.17 0.43 19.59
N MET A 274 6.75 -0.78 19.94
CA MET A 274 7.56 -1.70 20.73
C MET A 274 8.54 -2.52 19.91
N GLY A 275 8.26 -2.67 18.62
CA GLY A 275 9.07 -3.46 17.71
C GLY A 275 8.70 -3.21 16.26
N ARG A 276 9.60 -3.64 15.40
CA ARG A 276 9.49 -3.56 13.96
C ARG A 276 8.35 -4.46 13.49
N VAL A 277 7.32 -3.81 12.96
CA VAL A 277 6.29 -4.46 12.13
C VAL A 277 6.91 -4.74 10.77
N ALA A 278 7.10 -6.02 10.44
CA ALA A 278 7.51 -6.47 9.11
C ALA A 278 6.35 -6.35 8.13
N VAL A 279 6.66 -6.37 6.83
CA VAL A 279 5.68 -6.30 5.71
C VAL A 279 4.50 -7.27 5.85
N VAL A 280 4.68 -8.40 6.53
CA VAL A 280 3.60 -9.38 6.75
C VAL A 280 2.78 -9.06 8.03
N GLY A 281 2.92 -7.86 8.59
CA GLY A 281 2.27 -7.42 9.82
C GLY A 281 2.72 -8.17 11.08
N ARG A 282 3.82 -8.92 11.02
CA ARG A 282 4.41 -9.64 12.15
C ARG A 282 5.41 -8.73 12.86
N ILE A 283 5.38 -8.71 14.18
CA ILE A 283 6.37 -7.97 14.97
C ILE A 283 7.53 -8.93 15.26
N ASP A 284 8.64 -8.75 14.54
CA ASP A 284 9.76 -9.71 14.54
C ASP A 284 10.95 -9.26 15.40
N GLU A 285 11.17 -7.94 15.50
CA GLU A 285 12.37 -7.39 16.12
C GLU A 285 11.97 -6.27 17.10
N PRO A 286 12.37 -6.30 18.38
CA PRO A 286 12.03 -5.26 19.33
C PRO A 286 12.81 -3.96 19.05
N PHE A 287 12.18 -2.81 19.29
CA PHE A 287 12.86 -1.53 19.28
C PHE A 287 13.56 -1.33 20.61
N VAL A 288 14.87 -1.59 20.59
CA VAL A 288 15.75 -1.54 21.77
C VAL A 288 16.38 -0.17 21.99
N VAL A 289 16.26 0.76 21.03
CA VAL A 289 16.76 2.13 21.12
C VAL A 289 15.65 3.12 20.78
N GLN A 290 15.57 4.20 21.56
CA GLN A 290 14.88 5.44 21.18
C GLN A 290 15.87 6.60 21.29
N TRP A 291 16.03 7.35 20.21
CA TRP A 291 17.00 8.44 20.15
C TRP A 291 16.31 9.75 19.80
N ALA A 292 16.33 10.72 20.70
CA ALA A 292 15.90 12.09 20.42
C ALA A 292 17.05 12.91 19.82
N GLY A 293 16.90 13.42 18.60
CA GLY A 293 17.92 14.24 17.97
C GLY A 293 17.77 14.42 16.47
N PHE A 294 18.40 15.45 15.92
CA PHE A 294 18.49 15.60 14.45
C PHE A 294 19.43 14.53 13.86
N SER A 295 19.09 14.05 12.66
CA SER A 295 19.83 12.98 11.98
C SER A 295 21.34 13.26 11.84
N ALA A 296 21.70 14.51 11.54
CA ALA A 296 23.10 14.93 11.45
C ALA A 296 23.87 14.77 12.77
N MET A 297 23.25 15.14 13.90
CA MET A 297 23.88 15.01 15.23
C MET A 297 24.03 13.55 15.64
N ILE A 298 23.00 12.73 15.37
CA ILE A 298 23.03 11.29 15.63
C ILE A 298 24.16 10.64 14.83
N GLY A 299 24.29 10.98 13.55
CA GLY A 299 25.37 10.52 12.69
C GLY A 299 26.75 10.83 13.25
N SER A 300 26.99 12.09 13.66
CA SER A 300 28.26 12.50 14.26
C SER A 300 28.56 11.79 15.58
N ALA A 301 27.57 11.65 16.46
CA ALA A 301 27.74 10.95 17.74
C ALA A 301 28.11 9.47 17.55
N LEU A 302 27.47 8.79 16.60
CA LEU A 302 27.76 7.39 16.26
C LEU A 302 29.15 7.22 15.65
N GLN A 303 29.55 8.11 14.74
CA GLN A 303 30.87 8.06 14.11
C GLN A 303 32.00 8.25 15.13
N ALA A 304 31.81 9.12 16.13
CA ALA A 304 32.80 9.36 17.18
C ALA A 304 33.10 8.11 18.05
N VAL A 305 32.13 7.20 18.20
CA VAL A 305 32.32 5.91 18.92
C VAL A 305 32.59 4.73 17.98
N GLY A 306 32.94 5.00 16.72
CA GLY A 306 33.45 4.01 15.76
C GLY A 306 32.40 3.28 14.94
N TRP A 307 31.14 3.75 14.92
CA TRP A 307 30.14 3.27 13.96
C TRP A 307 30.37 3.88 12.58
N LYS A 308 30.11 3.11 11.53
CA LYS A 308 30.23 3.57 10.15
C LYS A 308 28.86 3.57 9.49
N THR A 309 28.58 4.57 8.66
CA THR A 309 27.38 4.56 7.83
C THR A 309 27.42 3.36 6.88
N ALA A 310 26.27 2.70 6.73
CA ALA A 310 26.10 1.61 5.78
C ALA A 310 25.03 1.99 4.76
N ASP A 311 25.24 1.58 3.50
CA ASP A 311 24.26 1.77 2.45
C ASP A 311 23.06 0.85 2.72
N SER A 312 21.93 1.43 3.10
CA SER A 312 20.66 0.73 3.35
C SER A 312 19.79 0.57 2.10
N GLY A 313 20.23 1.08 0.94
CA GLY A 313 19.47 1.00 -0.33
C GLY A 313 19.63 -0.34 -1.07
N LEU A 314 19.49 -0.34 -2.40
CA LEU A 314 19.71 -1.52 -3.26
C LEU A 314 21.19 -1.97 -3.33
N ALA A 315 22.05 -1.50 -2.43
CA ALA A 315 23.46 -1.87 -2.38
C ALA A 315 23.68 -3.36 -2.06
N TRP A 316 22.70 -4.03 -1.45
CA TRP A 316 22.71 -5.49 -1.27
C TRP A 316 22.53 -6.28 -2.59
N LEU A 317 21.98 -5.66 -3.64
CA LEU A 317 21.95 -6.22 -5.00
C LEU A 317 23.24 -5.97 -5.79
N ARG A 318 24.16 -5.14 -5.29
CA ARG A 318 25.42 -4.87 -5.99
C ARG A 318 26.39 -6.03 -5.81
N TRP A 319 26.81 -6.62 -6.93
CA TRP A 319 27.83 -7.65 -6.98
C TRP A 319 29.09 -7.22 -6.22
N GLY A 320 29.52 -8.04 -5.25
CA GLY A 320 30.80 -7.87 -4.56
C GLY A 320 30.87 -6.81 -3.46
N ALA A 321 29.74 -6.25 -2.98
CA ALA A 321 29.75 -5.23 -1.93
C ALA A 321 30.05 -5.85 -0.53
N PRO A 322 31.22 -5.58 0.08
CA PRO A 322 31.64 -6.25 1.34
C PRO A 322 30.94 -5.71 2.59
N ARG A 323 29.90 -4.89 2.45
CA ARG A 323 29.18 -4.21 3.55
C ARG A 323 27.66 -4.16 3.38
N ALA A 324 27.10 -4.95 2.47
CA ALA A 324 25.66 -5.02 2.30
C ALA A 324 24.99 -5.60 3.56
N VAL A 325 24.21 -4.77 4.26
CA VAL A 325 23.35 -5.18 5.36
C VAL A 325 21.95 -5.46 4.85
N THR A 326 21.21 -6.32 5.55
CA THR A 326 19.84 -6.66 5.15
C THR A 326 18.97 -5.41 5.11
N LEU A 327 18.28 -5.15 3.99
CA LEU A 327 17.23 -4.13 3.97
C LEU A 327 16.03 -4.65 4.78
N LYS A 328 15.58 -3.84 5.74
CA LYS A 328 14.46 -4.13 6.63
C LYS A 328 13.45 -2.99 6.52
N PHE A 329 12.18 -3.29 6.70
CA PHE A 329 11.11 -2.29 6.68
C PHE A 329 10.41 -2.28 8.04
N HIS A 330 10.02 -1.09 8.50
CA HIS A 330 9.15 -0.87 9.64
C HIS A 330 7.94 -0.06 9.17
N ASP A 331 6.74 -0.61 9.32
CA ASP A 331 5.51 0.07 8.88
C ASP A 331 5.69 0.59 7.45
N GLY A 332 6.41 -0.21 6.65
CA GLY A 332 6.72 0.12 5.28
C GLY A 332 7.85 1.04 4.90
N ALA A 333 8.37 1.79 5.87
CA ALA A 333 9.49 2.66 5.64
C ALA A 333 10.81 1.87 5.71
N PRO A 334 11.76 2.08 4.78
CA PRO A 334 13.13 1.66 4.99
C PRO A 334 13.74 2.45 6.17
N PRO A 335 14.79 1.94 6.82
CA PRO A 335 15.48 2.69 7.86
C PRO A 335 16.02 3.99 7.28
N ALA A 336 15.69 5.09 7.94
CA ALA A 336 16.18 6.42 7.57
C ALA A 336 17.69 6.54 7.77
N MET A 337 18.23 5.83 8.76
CA MET A 337 19.66 5.76 9.00
C MET A 337 20.08 4.33 9.34
N THR A 338 21.21 3.88 8.81
CA THR A 338 21.78 2.56 9.11
C THR A 338 23.28 2.66 9.34
N PHE A 339 23.73 2.04 10.43
CA PHE A 339 25.12 2.06 10.84
C PHE A 339 25.61 0.66 11.18
N VAL A 340 26.90 0.43 10.98
CA VAL A 340 27.56 -0.84 11.28
C VAL A 340 28.81 -0.65 12.13
N GLN A 341 29.05 -1.60 13.02
CA GLN A 341 30.25 -1.72 13.82
C GLN A 341 30.66 -3.20 13.93
N ARG A 342 31.96 -3.49 14.05
CA ARG A 342 32.42 -4.85 14.34
C ARG A 342 32.07 -5.22 15.78
N ASP A 343 31.52 -6.41 15.98
CA ASP A 343 31.25 -6.87 17.34
C ASP A 343 32.57 -7.28 18.02
N SER A 344 32.87 -6.66 19.16
CA SER A 344 34.04 -7.00 19.98
C SER A 344 33.93 -8.41 20.59
N ALA A 345 32.71 -8.91 20.83
CA ALA A 345 32.47 -10.25 21.38
C ALA A 345 32.45 -11.35 20.32
N SER A 346 32.30 -11.00 19.05
CA SER A 346 32.20 -11.95 17.93
C SER A 346 32.77 -11.31 16.67
N PRO A 347 34.09 -11.38 16.44
CA PRO A 347 34.76 -10.65 15.35
C PRO A 347 34.22 -10.93 13.94
N ASP A 348 33.62 -12.11 13.75
CA ASP A 348 33.01 -12.56 12.49
C ASP A 348 31.60 -11.99 12.24
N LYS A 349 31.04 -11.26 13.21
CA LYS A 349 29.70 -10.69 13.16
C LYS A 349 29.75 -9.16 13.24
N LEU A 350 28.78 -8.51 12.59
CA LEU A 350 28.59 -7.07 12.61
C LEU A 350 27.42 -6.73 13.52
N LEU A 351 27.60 -5.72 14.36
CA LEU A 351 26.48 -5.00 14.98
C LEU A 351 25.91 -4.04 13.94
N VAL A 352 24.59 -4.11 13.74
CA VAL A 352 23.87 -3.28 12.80
C VAL A 352 22.81 -2.49 13.57
N LEU A 353 22.94 -1.17 13.56
CA LEU A 353 21.96 -0.23 14.11
C LEU A 353 21.11 0.29 12.95
N ARG A 354 19.80 0.15 13.07
CA ARG A 354 18.83 0.74 12.14
C ARG A 354 17.92 1.68 12.90
N LEU A 355 17.74 2.89 12.38
CA LEU A 355 16.87 3.92 12.93
C LEU A 355 15.78 4.28 11.94
N TRP A 356 14.54 4.30 12.43
CA TRP A 356 13.36 4.76 11.73
C TRP A 356 12.82 6.01 12.39
N SER A 357 12.24 6.91 11.58
CA SER A 357 11.52 8.06 12.13
C SER A 357 10.33 7.51 12.92
N SER A 358 10.19 7.95 14.17
CA SER A 358 8.91 7.80 14.84
C SER A 358 8.00 8.96 14.47
N ASP A 359 6.69 8.77 14.59
CA ASP A 359 5.73 9.88 14.52
C ASP A 359 5.69 10.62 15.87
N CYS A 360 6.85 10.90 16.48
CA CYS A 360 6.96 11.61 17.76
C CYS A 360 7.98 12.74 17.71
N ILE A 361 7.55 13.88 18.24
CA ILE A 361 8.33 15.11 18.29
C ILE A 361 8.37 15.62 19.73
N LEU A 362 9.58 15.93 20.21
CA LEU A 362 9.78 16.57 21.49
C LEU A 362 9.67 18.08 21.36
N GLU A 363 8.72 18.67 22.07
CA GLU A 363 8.51 20.12 22.11
C GLU A 363 9.56 20.81 22.99
N ARG A 364 10.13 21.92 22.50
CA ARG A 364 11.04 22.77 23.29
C ARG A 364 10.44 24.13 23.60
N PRO A 365 10.79 24.75 24.75
CA PRO A 365 10.43 26.13 25.03
C PRO A 365 11.18 27.04 24.04
N GLY A 366 10.48 27.59 23.04
CA GLY A 366 11.10 28.42 21.98
C GLY A 366 10.41 28.37 20.61
N GLY A 367 9.41 27.49 20.44
CA GLY A 367 8.62 27.38 19.20
C GLY A 367 9.08 26.24 18.26
N PRO A 368 8.36 26.02 17.14
CA PRO A 368 8.50 24.82 16.30
C PRO A 368 9.89 24.63 15.69
N SER A 369 10.70 25.69 15.60
CA SER A 369 12.05 25.65 15.03
C SER A 369 13.06 24.89 15.90
N GLY A 370 12.71 24.57 17.15
CA GLY A 370 13.53 23.81 18.11
C GLY A 370 13.02 22.40 18.41
N ASP A 371 11.91 21.99 17.79
CA ASP A 371 11.28 20.69 17.98
C ASP A 371 12.23 19.54 17.56
N MET A 372 12.40 18.54 18.42
CA MET A 372 13.37 17.47 18.21
C MET A 372 12.66 16.15 17.85
N PRO A 373 12.96 15.52 16.70
CA PRO A 373 12.35 14.25 16.35
C PRO A 373 12.90 13.13 17.24
N VAL A 374 12.04 12.16 17.55
CA VAL A 374 12.43 10.90 18.20
C VAL A 374 12.56 9.82 17.13
N TRP A 375 13.63 9.05 17.18
CA TRP A 375 13.89 7.90 16.32
C TRP A 375 13.71 6.62 17.12
N VAL A 376 13.14 5.58 16.51
CA VAL A 376 13.06 4.23 17.08
C VAL A 376 14.00 3.31 16.33
N GLY A 377 14.66 2.38 17.02
CA GLY A 377 15.73 1.60 16.41
C GLY A 377 15.93 0.20 16.93
N THR A 378 16.41 -0.66 16.04
CA THR A 378 16.86 -2.01 16.36
C THR A 378 18.38 -2.07 16.33
N VAL A 379 18.95 -2.87 17.23
CA VAL A 379 20.38 -3.22 17.20
C VAL A 379 20.46 -4.72 17.07
N THR A 380 20.88 -5.18 15.90
CA THR A 380 20.95 -6.61 15.58
C THR A 380 22.39 -7.05 15.39
N ARG A 381 22.64 -8.33 15.59
CA ARG A 381 23.90 -8.96 15.23
C ARG A 381 23.70 -9.73 13.92
N GLU A 382 24.43 -9.35 12.89
CA GLU A 382 24.32 -9.93 11.55
C GLU A 382 25.62 -10.59 11.12
N ARG A 383 25.49 -11.80 10.55
CA ARG A 383 26.61 -12.48 9.91
C ARG A 383 26.55 -12.23 8.41
N VAL A 384 27.63 -11.69 7.84
CA VAL A 384 27.80 -11.64 6.39
C VAL A 384 28.30 -13.02 5.96
N SER A 385 27.38 -13.91 5.59
CA SER A 385 27.75 -15.19 4.97
C SER A 385 27.59 -15.10 3.46
N ALA A 386 28.66 -15.43 2.73
CA ALA A 386 28.63 -15.64 1.28
C ALA A 386 28.81 -17.14 1.02
N PRO A 387 27.76 -17.96 1.26
CA PRO A 387 27.88 -19.43 1.19
C PRO A 387 28.24 -19.92 -0.22
N TRP A 388 27.92 -19.14 -1.25
CA TRP A 388 28.37 -19.35 -2.63
C TRP A 388 29.12 -18.10 -3.08
N SER A 389 30.41 -18.25 -3.35
CA SER A 389 31.43 -17.19 -3.44
C SER A 389 31.26 -16.13 -4.55
N TRP A 390 30.09 -15.96 -5.17
CA TRP A 390 29.91 -15.04 -6.29
C TRP A 390 28.49 -14.48 -6.59
N THR A 391 27.42 -14.81 -5.86
CA THR A 391 26.05 -14.35 -6.27
C THR A 391 25.18 -13.65 -5.24
N VAL A 392 25.06 -14.11 -3.99
CA VAL A 392 24.12 -13.52 -3.01
C VAL A 392 24.64 -13.67 -1.58
N SER A 393 24.72 -12.56 -0.82
CA SER A 393 24.88 -12.63 0.64
C SER A 393 23.51 -12.84 1.28
N VAL A 394 23.37 -13.90 2.09
CA VAL A 394 22.18 -14.10 2.92
C VAL A 394 22.56 -13.74 4.35
N PRO A 395 22.28 -12.50 4.80
CA PRO A 395 22.51 -12.11 6.18
C PRO A 395 21.54 -12.86 7.09
N SER A 396 22.10 -13.59 8.07
CA SER A 396 21.32 -14.16 9.17
C SER A 396 21.36 -13.20 10.35
N VAL A 397 20.19 -12.82 10.87
CA VAL A 397 20.05 -12.08 12.12
C VAL A 397 20.03 -13.10 13.25
N ASP A 398 20.88 -12.93 14.27
CA ASP A 398 20.73 -13.71 15.49
C ASP A 398 19.40 -13.33 16.18
N GLU A 399 18.74 -14.30 16.81
CA GLU A 399 17.50 -14.05 17.57
C GLU A 399 17.74 -13.31 18.91
N ASP A 400 19.01 -13.16 19.33
CA ASP A 400 19.38 -12.43 20.55
C ASP A 400 19.39 -10.91 20.32
N PHE A 401 18.40 -10.23 20.89
CA PHE A 401 18.27 -8.78 20.84
C PHE A 401 18.83 -8.07 22.08
N ALA A 402 19.10 -8.80 23.17
CA ALA A 402 19.53 -8.22 24.45
C ALA A 402 21.03 -7.91 24.45
N SER A 403 21.87 -8.87 24.03
CA SER A 403 23.32 -8.67 23.98
C SER A 403 23.75 -7.51 23.06
N PRO A 404 23.28 -7.41 21.79
CA PRO A 404 23.66 -6.30 20.92
C PRO A 404 23.17 -4.94 21.44
N ALA A 405 21.97 -4.88 22.03
CA ALA A 405 21.45 -3.66 22.64
C ALA A 405 22.30 -3.21 23.85
N ASN A 406 22.72 -4.14 24.71
CA ASN A 406 23.58 -3.83 25.85
C ASN A 406 24.98 -3.36 25.40
N ALA A 407 25.55 -3.98 24.36
CA ALA A 407 26.82 -3.55 23.78
C ALA A 407 26.74 -2.12 23.21
N PHE A 408 25.60 -1.77 22.58
CA PHE A 408 25.32 -0.41 22.13
C PHE A 408 25.22 0.58 23.30
N GLY A 409 24.38 0.29 24.30
CA GLY A 409 24.13 1.20 25.43
C GLY A 409 25.38 1.53 26.24
N GLN A 410 26.30 0.57 26.41
CA GLN A 410 27.58 0.80 27.12
C GLN A 410 28.48 1.85 26.46
N ARG A 411 28.28 2.17 25.18
CA ARG A 411 29.05 3.20 24.46
C ARG A 411 28.52 4.62 24.72
N PHE A 412 27.34 4.75 25.30
CA PHE A 412 26.67 6.03 25.56
C PHE A 412 26.34 6.15 27.06
N PRO A 413 27.26 6.68 27.88
CA PRO A 413 27.09 6.78 29.33
C PRO A 413 25.86 7.58 29.77
N GLU A 414 25.41 8.51 28.93
CA GLU A 414 24.24 9.36 29.16
C GLU A 414 22.92 8.68 28.74
N ALA A 415 22.99 7.48 28.15
CA ALA A 415 21.81 6.74 27.77
C ALA A 415 21.07 6.22 29.01
N ARG A 416 19.78 6.56 29.11
CA ARG A 416 18.94 6.04 30.18
C ARG A 416 18.39 4.68 29.80
N ARG A 417 18.58 3.70 30.67
CA ARG A 417 18.03 2.35 30.51
C ARG A 417 16.67 2.24 31.20
N VAL A 418 15.64 1.86 30.46
CA VAL A 418 14.28 1.66 30.98
C VAL A 418 13.77 0.25 30.65
N THR A 419 12.80 -0.25 31.42
CA THR A 419 12.21 -1.59 31.24
C THR A 419 10.75 -1.47 30.79
N ARG A 420 10.38 -2.23 29.76
CA ARG A 420 9.03 -2.30 29.20
C ARG A 420 8.34 -3.61 29.62
N ASP A 421 7.53 -3.54 30.66
CA ASP A 421 6.77 -4.69 31.18
C ASP A 421 5.29 -4.63 30.79
N ASP A 422 5.00 -4.56 29.49
CA ASP A 422 3.64 -4.67 28.96
C ASP A 422 3.34 -6.10 28.45
N ALA A 423 2.06 -6.47 28.37
CA ALA A 423 1.66 -7.81 27.91
C ALA A 423 2.17 -8.11 26.49
N ALA A 424 2.31 -7.08 25.66
CA ALA A 424 2.79 -7.22 24.30
C ALA A 424 4.30 -7.58 24.28
N SER A 425 5.11 -7.10 25.23
CA SER A 425 6.55 -7.40 25.31
C SER A 425 6.85 -8.89 25.52
N ALA A 426 5.88 -9.65 26.05
CA ALA A 426 6.00 -11.09 26.27
C ALA A 426 6.11 -11.91 24.97
N GLN A 427 5.78 -11.32 23.80
CA GLN A 427 5.89 -12.01 22.51
C GLN A 427 7.35 -12.24 22.06
N PHE A 428 8.30 -11.47 22.59
CA PHE A 428 9.72 -11.59 22.26
C PHE A 428 10.43 -12.51 23.26
N ARG A 429 10.84 -13.70 22.81
CA ARG A 429 11.48 -14.70 23.69
C ARG A 429 12.94 -14.38 24.07
N GLN A 430 13.64 -13.64 23.21
CA GLN A 430 15.08 -13.37 23.33
C GLN A 430 15.38 -11.86 23.41
N TRP A 431 14.59 -11.15 24.22
CA TRP A 431 14.79 -9.74 24.56
C TRP A 431 14.59 -9.55 26.06
N ASP A 432 15.49 -8.80 26.71
CA ASP A 432 15.46 -8.52 28.15
C ASP A 432 14.47 -7.39 28.53
N ARG A 433 13.61 -6.99 27.58
CA ARG A 433 12.61 -5.91 27.70
C ARG A 433 13.22 -4.53 28.01
N ARG A 434 14.52 -4.37 27.81
CA ARG A 434 15.20 -3.10 28.03
C ARG A 434 15.20 -2.26 26.77
N VAL A 435 14.95 -0.96 26.96
CA VAL A 435 15.05 0.07 25.93
C VAL A 435 16.05 1.12 26.40
N TRP A 436 16.91 1.56 25.49
CA TRP A 436 17.86 2.64 25.72
C TRP A 436 17.30 3.95 25.16
N LEU A 437 17.10 4.92 26.04
CA LEU A 437 16.70 6.28 25.68
C LEU A 437 17.95 7.15 25.58
N VAL A 438 18.19 7.74 24.42
CA VAL A 438 19.37 8.57 24.14
C VAL A 438 18.93 9.96 23.69
N CYS A 439 19.53 11.02 24.23
CA CYS A 439 19.32 12.39 23.76
C CYS A 439 20.59 12.93 23.11
N ALA A 440 20.48 13.59 21.96
CA ALA A 440 21.61 14.13 21.24
C ALA A 440 22.16 15.39 21.94
N GLY A 441 23.12 15.19 22.85
CA GLY A 441 23.85 16.22 23.60
C GLY A 441 25.15 15.78 24.27
N GLY A 442 25.33 14.48 24.44
CA GLY A 442 26.50 13.94 25.11
C GLY A 442 27.74 13.94 24.27
N ARG A 443 28.81 14.52 24.80
CA ARG A 443 30.16 14.41 24.23
C ARG A 443 30.54 12.93 24.15
N ALA A 444 30.69 12.39 22.94
CA ALA A 444 31.61 11.28 22.76
C ALA A 444 33.00 11.79 23.17
N ARG A 445 33.66 11.13 24.13
CA ARG A 445 34.99 11.53 24.62
C ARG A 445 35.98 11.62 23.45
N GLU A 446 36.37 12.83 23.06
CA GLU A 446 37.56 13.06 22.24
C GLU A 446 38.82 13.02 23.13
N PRO A 447 39.92 12.38 22.67
CA PRO A 447 41.23 12.62 23.24
C PRO A 447 41.74 13.97 22.72
N SER A 448 41.69 14.98 23.58
CA SER A 448 42.50 16.21 23.59
C SER A 448 42.75 16.91 22.23
N HIS A 449 41.99 17.96 21.91
CA HIS A 449 42.47 19.36 21.82
C HIS A 449 41.36 20.35 21.39
N GLY A 450 40.87 21.12 22.38
CA GLY A 450 40.53 22.54 22.34
C GLY A 450 39.73 23.15 21.18
N VAL A 451 38.39 23.13 21.28
CA VAL A 451 37.50 24.31 21.10
C VAL A 451 36.30 24.15 22.04
N ALA A 452 36.05 25.11 22.92
CA ALA A 452 35.01 25.04 23.95
C ALA A 452 33.65 25.54 23.44
N MET A 453 32.67 24.64 23.29
CA MET A 453 31.24 24.97 23.37
C MET A 453 30.72 24.70 24.79
N ASN A 454 29.85 25.60 25.25
CA ASN A 454 29.34 25.74 26.61
C ASN A 454 28.92 24.38 27.23
N PRO A 455 29.59 23.90 28.31
CA PRO A 455 29.27 22.63 28.96
C PRO A 455 28.25 22.88 30.07
N GLY A 456 27.01 22.40 29.95
CA GLY A 456 26.13 22.44 31.12
C GLY A 456 24.65 22.14 30.99
N LEU A 457 24.09 21.96 29.80
CA LEU A 457 22.67 21.61 29.66
C LEU A 457 22.53 20.38 28.79
N ASP A 458 22.01 19.30 29.37
CA ASP A 458 21.44 18.19 28.63
C ASP A 458 20.40 18.78 27.66
N PRO A 459 20.49 18.53 26.35
CA PRO A 459 19.53 19.10 25.40
C PRO A 459 18.09 18.64 25.62
N CYS A 460 17.88 17.67 26.50
CA CYS A 460 16.56 17.23 26.96
C CYS A 460 16.24 17.68 28.41
N GLU A 461 17.03 18.59 29.01
CA GLU A 461 16.71 19.31 30.25
C GLU A 461 16.24 20.75 30.01
#